data_AF-K9WHB3-F1
#
_entry.id   AF-K9WHB3-F1
#
_cell.length_a   1.000
_cell.length_b   1.000
_cell.length_c   1.000
_cell.angle_alpha   90.00
_cell.angle_beta   90.00
_cell.angle_gamma   90.00
#
_symmetry.space_group_name_H-M   'P 1'
#
loop_
_entity.id
_entity.type
_entity.pdbx_description
1 polymer ?
#
loop_
_entity_poly.entity_id
_entity_poly.type
_entity_poly.pdbx_seq_one_letter_code
_entity_poly.pdbx_strand_id
1 'polypeptide(L)' 'MRDRRKKKQNQAERMAWGEAKERFSIMLTPTAAQKIDERAKALGLSRSELLEQAARGVVSISDTEMNQEDKENLGKPSAN' A
#
# COMPACT_ATOMS: atom_id res chain seq x y z
N MET A 1 -28.29 -18.41 -18.59
CA MET A 1 -28.14 -17.77 -17.27
C MET A 1 -26.85 -18.24 -16.61
N ARG A 2 -25.90 -17.35 -16.31
CA ARG A 2 -24.75 -17.68 -15.43
C ARG A 2 -24.87 -16.80 -14.19
N ASP A 3 -25.28 -17.42 -13.11
CA ASP A 3 -25.22 -16.85 -11.78
C ASP A 3 -23.74 -16.71 -11.38
N ARG A 4 -23.30 -15.49 -11.09
CA ARG A 4 -22.05 -15.20 -10.40
C ARG A 4 -22.30 -14.09 -9.38
N ARG A 5 -22.99 -14.45 -8.30
CA ARG A 5 -22.88 -13.73 -7.01
C ARG A 5 -21.43 -13.75 -6.53
N LYS A 6 -20.68 -12.67 -6.71
CA LYS A 6 -19.48 -12.30 -5.91
C LYS A 6 -19.29 -10.79 -6.05
N LYS A 7 -19.22 -9.95 -5.04
CA LYS A 7 -19.20 -10.05 -3.56
C LYS A 7 -19.60 -8.62 -3.15
N LYS A 8 -20.59 -8.44 -2.27
CA LYS A 8 -20.88 -7.10 -1.71
C LYS A 8 -19.55 -6.59 -1.13
N GLN A 9 -18.90 -5.63 -1.79
CA GLN A 9 -17.91 -4.81 -1.10
C GLN A 9 -18.67 -4.21 0.07
N ASN A 10 -18.28 -4.60 1.27
CA ASN A 10 -18.98 -4.20 2.48
C ASN A 10 -19.06 -2.67 2.44
N GLN A 11 -20.28 -2.16 2.53
CA GLN A 11 -20.55 -0.72 2.56
C GLN A 11 -19.68 -0.01 3.61
N ALA A 12 -19.30 -0.73 4.67
CA ALA A 12 -18.34 -0.32 5.70
C ALA A 12 -16.96 0.12 5.16
N GLU A 13 -16.44 -0.47 4.07
CA GLU A 13 -15.14 -0.07 3.48
C GLU A 13 -15.20 1.32 2.82
N ARG A 14 -16.38 1.80 2.41
CA ARG A 14 -16.58 3.17 1.94
C ARG A 14 -16.74 4.19 3.08
N MET A 15 -16.98 3.73 4.32
CA MET A 15 -17.49 4.60 5.39
C MET A 15 -16.42 5.25 6.28
N ALA A 16 -15.15 4.85 6.22
CA ALA A 16 -14.12 5.47 7.07
C ALA A 16 -13.74 6.89 6.59
N TRP A 17 -13.62 7.08 5.27
CA TRP A 17 -13.14 8.32 4.67
C TRP A 17 -14.05 8.87 3.56
N GLY A 18 -15.15 8.19 3.22
CA GLY A 18 -16.12 8.65 2.21
C GLY A 18 -15.63 8.54 0.75
N GLU A 19 -14.44 8.00 0.52
CA GLU A 19 -13.83 7.87 -0.80
C GLU A 19 -14.00 6.46 -1.37
N ALA A 20 -14.11 6.36 -2.70
CA ALA A 20 -14.08 5.08 -3.40
C ALA A 20 -12.64 4.74 -3.78
N LYS A 21 -12.23 3.48 -3.56
CA LYS A 21 -10.89 3.04 -3.98
C LYS A 21 -10.77 3.00 -5.50
N GLU A 22 -9.70 3.57 -6.01
CA GLU A 22 -9.28 3.45 -7.41
C GLU A 22 -8.16 2.40 -7.57
N ARG A 23 -8.06 1.82 -8.77
CA ARG A 23 -7.03 0.80 -9.06
C ARG A 23 -5.78 1.48 -9.63
N PHE A 24 -4.67 1.38 -8.91
CA PHE A 24 -3.35 1.79 -9.38
C PHE A 24 -2.44 0.58 -9.60
N SER A 25 -1.51 0.70 -10.54
CA SER A 25 -0.39 -0.23 -10.72
C SER A 25 0.90 0.49 -10.39
N ILE A 26 1.72 -0.08 -9.53
CA ILE A 26 3.01 0.47 -9.13
C ILE A 26 4.12 -0.54 -9.45
N MET A 27 5.26 -0.02 -9.90
CA MET A 27 6.46 -0.81 -10.13
C MET A 27 7.29 -0.83 -8.85
N LEU A 28 7.69 -2.02 -8.41
CA LEU A 28 8.47 -2.21 -7.20
C LEU A 28 9.59 -3.21 -7.48
N THR A 29 10.70 -3.09 -6.75
CA THR A 29 11.71 -4.15 -6.73
C THR A 29 11.13 -5.39 -6.05
N PRO A 30 11.59 -6.61 -6.39
CA PRO A 30 11.09 -7.84 -5.77
C PRO A 30 11.19 -7.81 -4.24
N THR A 31 12.31 -7.31 -3.72
CA THR A 31 12.54 -7.17 -2.28
C THR A 31 11.56 -6.21 -1.61
N ALA A 32 11.24 -5.08 -2.25
CA ALA A 32 10.27 -4.13 -1.70
C ALA A 32 8.86 -4.73 -1.67
N ALA A 33 8.46 -5.43 -2.74
CA ALA A 33 7.17 -6.11 -2.80
C ALA A 33 7.04 -7.18 -1.69
N GLN A 34 8.10 -7.97 -1.47
CA GLN A 34 8.13 -8.98 -0.42
C GLN A 34 7.99 -8.37 0.99
N LYS A 35 8.72 -7.29 1.29
CA LYS A 35 8.61 -6.59 2.58
C LYS A 35 7.21 -6.04 2.84
N ILE A 36 6.55 -5.52 1.80
CA ILE A 36 5.15 -5.06 1.90
C ILE A 36 4.22 -6.23 2.22
N ASP A 37 4.39 -7.37 1.53
CA ASP A 37 3.58 -8.57 1.77
C ASP A 37 3.76 -9.12 3.19
N GLU A 38 4.99 -9.18 3.68
CA GLU A 38 5.32 -9.62 5.04
C GLU A 38 4.68 -8.71 6.09
N ARG A 39 4.80 -7.38 5.92
CA ARG A 39 4.22 -6.41 6.86
C ARG A 39 2.69 -6.43 6.82
N ALA A 40 2.10 -6.54 5.63
CA ALA A 40 0.65 -6.65 5.47
C ALA A 40 0.12 -7.91 6.19
N LYS A 41 0.81 -9.05 6.02
CA LYS A 41 0.48 -10.29 6.71
C LYS A 41 0.61 -10.16 8.23
N ALA A 42 1.68 -9.52 8.72
CA ALA A 42 1.90 -9.31 10.15
C ALA A 42 0.79 -8.46 10.81
N LEU A 43 0.25 -7.49 10.07
CA LEU A 43 -0.83 -6.61 10.53
C LEU A 43 -2.24 -7.15 10.23
N GLY A 44 -2.36 -8.31 9.56
CA GLY A 44 -3.65 -8.84 9.11
C GLY A 44 -4.35 -7.96 8.07
N LEU A 45 -3.60 -7.12 7.35
CA LEU A 45 -4.10 -6.21 6.33
C LEU A 45 -3.88 -6.76 4.92
N SER A 46 -4.65 -6.27 3.95
CA SER A 46 -4.30 -6.45 2.54
C SER A 46 -3.16 -5.48 2.15
N ARG A 47 -2.43 -5.78 1.08
CA ARG A 47 -1.39 -4.88 0.54
C ARG A 47 -1.90 -3.46 0.28
N SER A 48 -3.04 -3.33 -0.40
CA SER A 48 -3.63 -2.04 -0.71
C SER A 48 -4.10 -1.31 0.53
N GLU A 49 -4.57 -2.05 1.55
CA GLU A 49 -4.95 -1.45 2.82
C GLU A 49 -3.74 -0.92 3.58
N LEU A 50 -2.65 -1.70 3.66
CA LEU A 50 -1.40 -1.24 4.26
C LEU A 50 -0.89 0.05 3.59
N LEU A 51 -0.84 0.07 2.25
CA LEU A 51 -0.37 1.24 1.51
C LEU A 51 -1.26 2.46 1.75
N GLU A 52 -2.59 2.28 1.80
CA GLU A 52 -3.51 3.38 2.06
C GLU A 52 -3.37 3.92 3.48
N GLN A 53 -3.35 3.05 4.49
CA GLN A 53 -3.20 3.44 5.89
C GLN A 53 -1.84 4.11 6.14
N ALA A 54 -0.79 3.65 5.46
CA ALA A 54 0.52 4.29 5.52
C ALA A 54 0.54 5.68 4.86
N ALA A 55 -0.03 5.82 3.66
CA ALA A 55 -0.13 7.09 2.98
C ALA A 55 -0.95 8.13 3.76
N ARG A 56 -1.97 7.66 4.51
CA ARG A 56 -2.78 8.50 5.42
C ARG A 56 -2.13 8.75 6.78
N GLY A 57 -0.94 8.19 7.06
CA GLY A 57 -0.24 8.35 8.33
C GLY A 57 -0.84 7.58 9.51
N VAL A 58 -1.75 6.63 9.25
CA VAL A 58 -2.37 5.77 10.28
C VAL A 58 -1.44 4.63 10.69
N VAL A 59 -0.68 4.08 9.73
CA VAL A 59 0.33 3.04 9.97
C VAL A 59 1.71 3.60 9.68
N SER A 60 2.62 3.52 10.66
CA SER A 60 4.02 3.85 10.42
C SER A 60 4.71 2.71 9.67
N ILE A 61 5.28 3.01 8.50
CA ILE A 61 6.24 2.14 7.80
C ILE A 61 7.64 2.61 8.19
N SER A 62 8.07 2.29 9.41
CA SER A 62 9.41 2.63 9.89
C SER A 62 9.97 1.45 10.68
N ASP A 63 10.95 0.75 10.11
CA ASP A 63 11.78 -0.21 10.87
C ASP A 63 13.27 0.20 10.85
N THR A 64 13.66 1.35 10.30
CA THR A 64 15.06 1.83 10.33
C THR A 64 15.12 3.35 10.15
N GLU A 65 15.96 4.03 10.94
CA GLU A 65 16.30 5.43 10.71
C GLU A 65 16.90 5.57 9.30
N MET A 66 16.32 6.42 8.47
CA MET A 66 16.88 6.72 7.15
C MET A 66 18.20 7.48 7.33
N ASN A 67 19.31 6.91 6.86
CA ASN A 67 20.56 7.64 6.77
C ASN A 67 20.40 8.82 5.80
N GLN A 68 21.02 9.97 6.09
CA GLN A 68 20.92 11.19 5.28
C GLN A 68 21.26 10.97 3.80
N GLU A 69 22.18 10.05 3.52
CA GLU A 69 22.62 9.65 2.18
C GLU A 69 21.49 8.98 1.35
N ASP A 70 20.59 8.22 2.00
CA ASP A 70 19.45 7.59 1.35
C ASP A 70 18.38 8.62 0.96
N LYS A 71 18.24 9.70 1.75
CA LYS A 71 17.28 10.78 1.46
C LYS A 71 17.69 11.58 0.22
N GLU A 72 18.99 11.79 0.02
CA GLU A 72 19.52 12.53 -1.14
C GLU A 72 19.39 11.77 -2.46
N ASN A 73 19.33 10.43 -2.42
CA ASN A 73 19.22 9.59 -3.62
C ASN A 73 17.77 9.37 -4.10
N LEU A 74 16.76 9.67 -3.30
CA LEU A 74 15.35 9.59 -3.70
C LEU A 74 14.91 10.73 -4.65
N GLY A 75 15.65 11.84 -4.68
CA GLY A 75 15.30 13.06 -5.43
C GLY A 75 15.92 13.17 -6.82
N LYS A 76 16.84 12.27 -7.20
CA LYS A 76 17.48 12.33 -8.51
C LYS A 76 16.67 11.47 -9.49
N PRO A 77 15.98 12.06 -10.49
CA PRO A 77 15.46 11.26 -11.58
C PRO A 77 16.67 10.54 -12.21
N SER A 78 16.56 9.22 -12.34
CA SER A 78 17.52 8.45 -13.13
C SER A 78 17.52 9.07 -14.52
N ALA A 79 18.57 9.84 -14.84
CA ALA A 79 18.74 10.43 -16.16
C ALA A 79 18.85 9.28 -17.16
N ASN A 80 17.92 9.26 -18.11
CA ASN A 80 17.93 8.36 -19.24
C ASN A 80 18.58 9.08 -20.43
#